data_AF-A0A7S0QNM3-F1
#
_entry.id   AF-A0A7S0QNM3-F1
#
_cell.length_a   1.000
_cell.length_b   1.000
_cell.length_c   1.000
_cell.angle_alpha   90.00
_cell.angle_beta   90.00
_cell.angle_gamma   90.00
#
_symmetry.space_group_name_H-M   'P 1'
#
loop_
_entity.id
_entity.type
_entity.pdbx_description
1 polymer ?
#
loop_
_entity_poly.entity_id
_entity_poly.type
_entity_poly.pdbx_seq_one_letter_code
_entity_poly.pdbx_strand_id
1 'polypeptide(L)'
;PPTLPARGGLRFRAHPMIVRRNLLLHFSSCILLLLPLVVCLPSPNSIHLATSCTTTEGMRLRGGGLPFPSTKALNKIPVESAMETKSSFIPALVQQLGIVIAMVLITIFSRPSTLTPIGGSPSILHVFHYGWVAALSTGLGALPLLFMGKVSDLWLGLSNAIAAGMMLSASFSLMEEGVSLEADGSSLLGYDVGHHVRVAGGFLLGMSFVIATKRWVEQHEELKFGELKGKDLSKVFLMIAVMTLHSFSEGLGIGVAFTGRDGAHLGAFITASLAMHNVPEGLAVALVLLPRGMSKFSTVLWSIFTSMPQPLIAVPVFMFARHFVFWRSVGLGFAAGSMVWVTCFELIADAIKELSVAATAVSVAASVVAGHLIRHYVVRDD
;
A
#
# COMPACT_ATOMS: atom_id res chain seq x y z
N PRO A 1 -4.61 -49.80 46.88
CA PRO A 1 -3.20 -50.08 46.50
C PRO A 1 -3.00 -51.60 46.29
N PRO A 2 -2.19 -52.04 45.33
CA PRO A 2 -0.84 -51.53 45.10
C PRO A 2 -0.60 -50.86 43.74
N THR A 3 0.44 -50.06 43.78
CA THR A 3 1.01 -49.13 42.80
C THR A 3 1.87 -49.83 41.76
N LEU A 4 1.72 -49.47 40.49
CA LEU A 4 2.72 -49.73 39.44
C LEU A 4 3.65 -48.51 39.31
N PRO A 5 4.97 -48.69 39.10
CA PRO A 5 5.95 -47.62 39.16
C PRO A 5 6.04 -46.82 37.85
N ALA A 6 6.36 -45.54 38.00
CA ALA A 6 6.54 -44.56 36.94
C ALA A 6 7.65 -44.94 35.94
N ARG A 7 7.32 -44.94 34.64
CA ARG A 7 8.31 -44.81 33.57
C ARG A 7 8.67 -43.33 33.42
N GLY A 8 9.92 -42.99 33.75
CA GLY A 8 10.50 -41.68 33.52
C GLY A 8 10.55 -41.35 32.03
N GLY A 9 9.69 -40.43 31.59
CA GLY A 9 9.83 -39.77 30.31
C GLY A 9 10.81 -38.60 30.45
N LEU A 10 11.93 -38.65 29.74
CA LEU A 10 12.82 -37.50 29.54
C LEU A 10 11.99 -36.35 28.94
N ARG A 11 11.73 -35.30 29.74
CA ARG A 11 11.29 -34.00 29.22
C ARG A 11 12.49 -33.34 28.55
N PHE A 12 12.59 -33.46 27.23
CA PHE A 12 13.40 -32.53 26.44
C PHE A 12 12.76 -31.16 26.53
N ARG A 13 13.36 -30.29 27.35
CA ARG A 13 13.03 -28.88 27.47
C ARG A 13 13.61 -28.18 26.24
N ALA A 14 12.89 -28.19 25.12
CA ALA A 14 13.25 -27.41 23.95
C ALA A 14 13.08 -25.91 24.30
N HIS A 15 14.20 -25.19 24.33
CA HIS A 15 14.23 -23.74 24.56
C HIS A 15 13.47 -23.00 23.45
N PRO A 16 12.42 -22.19 23.75
CA PRO A 16 11.63 -21.47 22.73
C PRO A 16 12.35 -20.28 22.07
N MET A 17 13.63 -20.03 22.41
CA MET A 17 14.33 -18.83 21.93
C MET A 17 14.83 -18.92 20.50
N ILE A 18 14.93 -20.12 19.90
CA ILE A 18 15.52 -20.27 18.56
C ILE A 18 14.46 -20.11 17.44
N VAL A 19 13.19 -20.46 17.69
CA VAL A 19 12.10 -20.29 16.70
C VAL A 19 11.62 -18.84 16.62
N ARG A 20 11.66 -18.10 17.74
CA ARG A 20 11.23 -16.68 17.83
C ARG A 20 12.03 -15.69 16.97
N ARG A 21 13.26 -16.03 16.61
CA ARG A 21 14.12 -15.18 15.76
C ARG A 21 13.79 -15.31 14.26
N ASN A 22 13.17 -16.42 13.84
CA ASN A 22 12.85 -16.68 12.44
C ASN A 22 11.62 -15.91 11.94
N LEU A 23 10.65 -15.59 12.80
CA LEU A 23 9.43 -14.85 12.39
C LEU A 23 9.73 -13.38 12.04
N LEU A 24 10.57 -12.71 12.83
CA LEU A 24 11.09 -11.36 12.56
C LEU A 24 12.02 -11.33 11.35
N LEU A 25 12.80 -12.40 11.15
CA LEU A 25 13.60 -12.56 9.94
C LEU A 25 12.72 -12.79 8.72
N HIS A 26 11.59 -13.51 8.77
CA HIS A 26 10.74 -13.71 7.59
C HIS A 26 9.93 -12.48 7.17
N PHE A 27 9.47 -11.65 8.10
CA PHE A 27 8.76 -10.40 7.76
C PHE A 27 9.72 -9.34 7.16
N SER A 28 10.90 -9.22 7.76
CA SER A 28 11.98 -8.39 7.20
C SER A 28 12.48 -8.99 5.89
N SER A 29 12.67 -10.30 5.79
CA SER A 29 13.16 -10.98 4.59
C SER A 29 12.15 -11.04 3.46
N CYS A 30 10.83 -11.06 3.65
CA CYS A 30 9.92 -11.00 2.49
C CYS A 30 9.97 -9.62 1.81
N ILE A 31 10.13 -8.55 2.59
CA ILE A 31 10.34 -7.18 2.09
C ILE A 31 11.79 -7.00 1.59
N LEU A 32 12.79 -7.59 2.27
CA LEU A 32 14.21 -7.55 1.90
C LEU A 32 14.66 -8.58 0.87
N LEU A 33 13.89 -9.62 0.54
CA LEU A 33 14.16 -10.58 -0.53
C LEU A 33 13.68 -10.01 -1.88
N LEU A 34 12.73 -9.07 -1.86
CA LEU A 34 12.31 -8.32 -3.04
C LEU A 34 13.18 -7.09 -3.31
N LEU A 35 13.80 -6.49 -2.29
CA LEU A 35 14.72 -5.34 -2.45
C LEU A 35 15.94 -5.61 -3.39
N PRO A 36 16.67 -6.74 -3.29
CA PRO A 36 17.83 -7.01 -4.14
C PRO A 36 17.44 -7.51 -5.54
N LEU A 37 16.23 -8.04 -5.74
CA LEU A 37 15.69 -8.31 -7.08
C LEU A 37 15.40 -7.01 -7.86
N VAL A 38 15.16 -5.91 -7.14
CA VAL A 38 14.94 -4.56 -7.71
C VAL A 38 16.26 -3.79 -7.91
N VAL A 39 17.37 -4.18 -7.25
CA VAL A 39 18.59 -3.33 -7.17
C VAL A 39 19.85 -3.91 -7.81
N CYS A 40 19.93 -5.20 -8.17
CA CYS A 40 21.20 -5.75 -8.70
C CYS A 40 21.06 -6.62 -9.96
N LEU A 41 21.14 -5.99 -11.13
CA LEU A 41 21.84 -6.56 -12.29
C LEU A 41 22.58 -5.44 -13.06
N PRO A 42 23.85 -5.63 -13.46
CA PRO A 42 24.63 -4.61 -14.15
C PRO A 42 24.24 -4.57 -15.63
N SER A 43 23.86 -3.40 -16.16
CA SER A 43 23.87 -3.21 -17.62
C SER A 43 25.28 -2.80 -18.06
N PRO A 44 25.92 -3.51 -19.00
CA PRO A 44 27.19 -3.09 -19.58
C PRO A 44 26.95 -2.03 -20.66
N ASN A 45 27.74 -0.96 -20.60
CA ASN A 45 28.18 -0.04 -21.69
C ASN A 45 28.17 1.44 -21.28
N SER A 46 29.15 1.74 -20.44
CA SER A 46 30.16 2.78 -20.64
C SER A 46 30.03 3.77 -21.82
N ILE A 47 30.03 5.06 -21.44
CA ILE A 47 30.90 6.14 -21.94
C ILE A 47 30.54 6.77 -23.31
N HIS A 48 30.11 8.04 -23.28
CA HIS A 48 30.84 9.10 -24.00
C HIS A 48 30.77 10.44 -23.26
N LEU A 49 31.97 11.03 -23.14
CA LEU A 49 32.36 12.27 -22.47
C LEU A 49 31.55 13.50 -22.92
N ALA A 50 31.16 14.34 -21.95
CA ALA A 50 30.97 15.77 -22.16
C ALA A 50 32.21 16.50 -21.63
N THR A 51 33.25 16.61 -22.47
CA THR A 51 34.35 17.56 -22.30
C THR A 51 34.06 18.82 -23.11
N SER A 52 34.22 19.96 -22.46
CA SER A 52 34.15 21.32 -23.00
C SER A 52 34.87 21.51 -24.34
N CYS A 53 34.25 22.23 -25.28
CA CYS A 53 34.98 23.10 -26.19
C CYS A 53 34.04 24.12 -26.86
N THR A 54 34.17 25.37 -26.43
CA THR A 54 33.83 26.55 -27.22
C THR A 54 34.84 26.69 -28.35
N THR A 55 34.41 26.51 -29.59
CA THR A 55 35.11 26.97 -30.79
C THR A 55 34.09 27.56 -31.76
N THR A 56 34.01 28.89 -31.77
CA THR A 56 33.41 29.65 -32.87
C THR A 56 34.48 29.89 -33.93
N GLU A 57 34.47 29.08 -35.00
CA GLU A 57 35.17 29.37 -36.24
C GLU A 57 34.20 29.96 -37.28
N GLY A 58 34.53 31.18 -37.72
CA GLY A 58 34.45 31.66 -39.10
C GLY A 58 33.22 31.35 -39.96
N MET A 59 32.29 32.30 -40.04
CA MET A 59 31.60 32.60 -41.30
C MET A 59 31.60 34.11 -41.55
N ARG A 60 32.44 34.54 -42.51
CA ARG A 60 32.35 35.83 -43.20
C ARG A 60 31.30 35.71 -44.30
N LEU A 61 30.20 36.47 -44.24
CA LEU A 61 29.45 36.89 -45.43
C LEU A 61 28.82 38.28 -45.24
N ARG A 62 29.31 39.21 -46.07
CA ARG A 62 28.66 40.37 -46.74
C ARG A 62 27.75 41.32 -45.95
N GLY A 63 28.29 42.52 -45.73
CA GLY A 63 27.75 43.82 -46.19
C GLY A 63 26.26 44.13 -45.99
N GLY A 64 25.98 44.96 -44.99
CA GLY A 64 24.71 45.68 -44.79
C GLY A 64 24.80 46.54 -43.53
N GLY A 65 24.34 47.79 -43.60
CA GLY A 65 24.62 48.85 -42.63
C GLY A 65 24.13 48.59 -41.19
N LEU A 66 24.85 49.21 -40.26
CA LEU A 66 24.50 49.36 -38.85
C LEU A 66 23.13 50.03 -38.66
N PRO A 67 22.41 49.65 -37.60
CA PRO A 67 22.36 50.57 -36.48
C PRO A 67 22.90 49.92 -35.20
N PHE A 68 23.83 50.61 -34.54
CA PHE A 68 24.23 50.31 -33.17
C PHE A 68 23.01 50.39 -32.24
N PRO A 69 22.67 49.35 -31.46
CA PRO A 69 21.95 49.56 -30.22
C PRO A 69 22.93 50.13 -29.19
N SER A 70 22.58 51.31 -28.69
CA SER A 70 23.19 52.00 -27.56
C SER A 70 23.56 51.03 -26.41
N THR A 71 24.73 51.26 -25.82
CA THR A 71 25.29 50.64 -24.61
C THR A 71 24.50 50.90 -23.32
N LYS A 72 23.17 50.86 -23.37
CA LYS A 72 22.24 51.07 -22.23
C LYS A 72 21.26 49.91 -21.98
N ALA A 73 21.46 48.74 -22.58
CA ALA A 73 20.59 47.58 -22.38
C ALA A 73 21.30 46.35 -21.80
N LEU A 74 22.42 46.54 -21.10
CA LEU A 74 23.21 45.46 -20.48
C LEU A 74 23.31 45.61 -18.96
N ASN A 75 22.21 46.06 -18.34
CA ASN A 75 22.04 46.04 -16.89
C ASN A 75 20.54 46.00 -16.58
N LYS A 76 19.94 44.80 -16.67
CA LYS A 76 18.63 44.44 -16.10
C LYS A 76 18.34 42.96 -16.37
N ILE A 77 19.20 42.09 -15.86
CA ILE A 77 18.71 40.77 -15.44
C ILE A 77 18.22 41.00 -14.01
N PRO A 78 16.93 40.81 -13.70
CA PRO A 78 16.46 40.97 -12.33
C PRO A 78 17.09 39.84 -11.49
N VAL A 79 18.04 40.21 -10.64
CA VAL A 79 18.59 39.37 -9.56
C VAL A 79 17.48 38.93 -8.59
N GLU A 80 16.31 39.58 -8.65
CA GLU A 80 15.09 39.26 -7.92
C GLU A 80 14.57 37.83 -8.21
N SER A 81 14.66 37.34 -9.45
CA SER A 81 14.12 36.02 -9.83
C SER A 81 14.89 34.82 -9.25
N ALA A 82 16.14 35.00 -8.81
CA ALA A 82 16.92 33.95 -8.16
C ALA A 82 16.75 33.97 -6.63
N MET A 83 16.34 35.11 -6.07
CA MET A 83 16.14 35.28 -4.63
C MET A 83 14.73 34.87 -4.18
N GLU A 84 13.73 35.06 -5.03
CA GLU A 84 12.35 34.66 -4.77
C GLU A 84 12.19 33.12 -4.70
N THR A 85 12.92 32.38 -5.55
CA THR A 85 12.92 30.90 -5.57
C THR A 85 13.58 30.27 -4.34
N LYS A 86 14.57 30.94 -3.74
CA LYS A 86 15.20 30.48 -2.49
C LYS A 86 14.29 30.73 -1.27
N SER A 87 13.50 31.80 -1.31
CA SER A 87 12.59 32.15 -0.22
C SER A 87 11.40 31.17 -0.09
N SER A 88 10.89 30.63 -1.20
CA SER A 88 9.79 29.65 -1.16
C SER A 88 10.24 28.21 -0.87
N PHE A 89 11.54 27.90 -1.03
CA PHE A 89 12.09 26.56 -0.85
C PHE A 89 12.25 26.16 0.62
N ILE A 90 12.65 27.11 1.49
CA ILE A 90 12.88 26.85 2.92
C ILE A 90 11.58 26.44 3.64
N PRO A 91 10.42 27.11 3.46
CA PRO A 91 9.16 26.69 4.06
C PRO A 91 8.72 25.29 3.63
N ALA A 92 8.86 24.96 2.34
CA ALA A 92 8.47 23.65 1.81
C ALA A 92 9.37 22.52 2.33
N LEU A 93 10.69 22.73 2.42
CA LEU A 93 11.62 21.77 2.98
C LEU A 93 11.38 21.55 4.48
N VAL A 94 11.18 22.63 5.25
CA VAL A 94 10.88 22.55 6.68
C VAL A 94 9.57 21.79 6.92
N GLN A 95 8.54 22.04 6.11
CA GLN A 95 7.27 21.31 6.17
C GLN A 95 7.47 19.82 5.87
N GLN A 96 8.22 19.47 4.83
CA GLN A 96 8.51 18.08 4.46
C GLN A 96 9.29 17.35 5.55
N LEU A 97 10.32 17.98 6.12
CA LEU A 97 11.06 17.43 7.26
C LEU A 97 10.15 17.25 8.48
N GLY A 98 9.27 18.21 8.76
CA GLY A 98 8.27 18.11 9.83
C GLY A 98 7.35 16.90 9.64
N ILE A 99 6.88 16.64 8.42
CA ILE A 99 6.04 15.47 8.09
C ILE A 99 6.82 14.17 8.32
N VAL A 100 8.07 14.08 7.87
CA VAL A 100 8.92 12.89 8.07
C VAL A 100 9.15 12.63 9.55
N ILE A 101 9.49 13.68 10.31
CA ILE A 101 9.67 13.57 11.75
C ILE A 101 8.38 13.07 12.40
N ALA A 102 7.23 13.65 12.04
CA ALA A 102 5.94 13.17 12.54
C ALA A 102 5.69 11.70 12.20
N MET A 103 5.96 11.26 10.97
CA MET A 103 5.83 9.85 10.56
C MET A 103 6.75 8.92 11.36
N VAL A 104 8.00 9.32 11.58
CA VAL A 104 8.96 8.57 12.40
C VAL A 104 8.48 8.49 13.85
N LEU A 105 8.03 9.60 14.43
CA LEU A 105 7.47 9.62 15.78
C LEU A 105 6.23 8.73 15.88
N ILE A 106 5.28 8.83 14.94
CA ILE A 106 4.10 7.95 14.89
C ILE A 106 4.54 6.49 14.82
N THR A 107 5.52 6.15 14.00
CA THR A 107 6.05 4.77 13.89
C THR A 107 6.63 4.26 15.21
N ILE A 108 7.41 5.10 15.90
CA ILE A 108 8.05 4.75 17.17
C ILE A 108 7.00 4.63 18.29
N PHE A 109 6.11 5.61 18.43
CA PHE A 109 5.11 5.64 19.50
C PHE A 109 3.93 4.69 19.27
N SER A 110 3.62 4.35 18.02
CA SER A 110 2.60 3.35 17.71
C SER A 110 3.06 1.91 17.92
N ARG A 111 4.38 1.67 18.06
CA ARG A 111 4.91 0.31 18.10
C ARG A 111 4.41 -0.42 19.36
N PRO A 112 3.66 -1.52 19.21
CA PRO A 112 3.24 -2.32 20.36
C PRO A 112 4.46 -3.00 21.01
N SER A 113 4.38 -3.25 22.32
CA SER A 113 5.45 -3.91 23.09
C SER A 113 5.80 -5.30 22.54
N THR A 114 4.83 -5.97 21.93
CA THR A 114 4.98 -7.21 21.18
C THR A 114 4.30 -7.05 19.82
N LEU A 115 4.92 -7.49 18.72
CA LEU A 115 4.29 -7.41 17.38
C LEU A 115 3.12 -8.38 17.21
N THR A 116 3.19 -9.53 17.87
CA THR A 116 2.06 -10.45 18.05
C THR A 116 1.66 -10.43 19.52
N PRO A 117 0.38 -10.33 19.87
CA PRO A 117 -0.04 -10.39 21.27
C PRO A 117 0.22 -11.79 21.80
N ILE A 118 1.27 -11.97 22.61
CA ILE A 118 1.62 -13.29 23.16
C ILE A 118 0.57 -13.67 24.20
N GLY A 119 -0.31 -14.63 23.86
CA GLY A 119 -1.32 -15.18 24.79
C GLY A 119 -2.48 -14.24 25.10
N GLY A 120 -2.80 -13.26 24.23
CA GLY A 120 -3.88 -12.31 24.45
C GLY A 120 -4.56 -11.80 23.17
N SER A 121 -5.66 -11.07 23.31
CA SER A 121 -6.34 -10.45 22.16
C SER A 121 -5.57 -9.22 21.66
N PRO A 122 -5.60 -8.93 20.35
CA PRO A 122 -5.01 -7.70 19.78
C PRO A 122 -5.49 -6.45 20.52
N SER A 123 -4.56 -5.52 20.79
CA SER A 123 -4.91 -4.21 21.34
C SER A 123 -5.11 -3.18 20.23
N ILE A 124 -5.76 -2.06 20.55
CA ILE A 124 -5.95 -0.93 19.62
C ILE A 124 -4.61 -0.48 19.02
N LEU A 125 -3.54 -0.49 19.83
CA LEU A 125 -2.20 -0.11 19.39
C LEU A 125 -1.63 -1.06 18.33
N HIS A 126 -1.92 -2.37 18.43
CA HIS A 126 -1.55 -3.31 17.37
C HIS A 126 -2.28 -2.94 16.07
N VAL A 127 -3.60 -2.80 16.12
CA VAL A 127 -4.41 -2.50 14.93
C VAL A 127 -3.97 -1.21 14.24
N PHE A 128 -3.75 -0.14 15.02
CA PHE A 128 -3.23 1.11 14.49
C PHE A 128 -1.83 0.93 13.86
N HIS A 129 -0.92 0.23 14.54
CA HIS A 129 0.44 0.03 14.04
C HIS A 129 0.48 -0.77 12.74
N TYR A 130 -0.32 -1.83 12.64
CA TYR A 130 -0.41 -2.64 11.43
C TYR A 130 -1.04 -1.84 10.28
N GLY A 131 -2.11 -1.08 10.53
CA GLY A 131 -2.64 -0.13 9.55
C GLY A 131 -1.62 0.92 9.12
N TRP A 132 -0.82 1.41 10.06
CA TRP A 132 0.22 2.40 9.79
C TRP A 132 1.34 1.84 8.91
N VAL A 133 1.77 0.61 9.18
CA VAL A 133 2.76 -0.10 8.35
C VAL A 133 2.23 -0.34 6.93
N ALA A 134 0.96 -0.71 6.79
CA ALA A 134 0.33 -0.80 5.47
C ALA A 134 0.36 0.55 4.75
N ALA A 135 -0.03 1.66 5.39
CA ALA A 135 -0.01 2.98 4.75
C ALA A 135 1.41 3.41 4.33
N LEU A 136 2.42 3.11 5.15
CA LEU A 136 3.82 3.39 4.80
C LEU A 136 4.30 2.59 3.58
N SER A 137 3.80 1.37 3.39
CA SER A 137 4.18 0.53 2.26
C SER A 137 3.76 1.11 0.91
N THR A 138 2.70 1.93 0.86
CA THR A 138 2.33 2.70 -0.33
C THR A 138 3.42 3.69 -0.72
N GLY A 139 4.07 4.33 0.25
CA GLY A 139 5.25 5.17 -0.01
C GLY A 139 6.42 4.40 -0.60
N LEU A 140 6.61 3.13 -0.21
CA LEU A 140 7.69 2.29 -0.73
C LEU A 140 7.55 2.03 -2.23
N GLY A 141 6.31 1.93 -2.72
CA GLY A 141 6.00 1.79 -4.15
C GLY A 141 6.53 2.92 -5.03
N ALA A 142 6.61 4.13 -4.49
CA ALA A 142 7.12 5.30 -5.20
C ALA A 142 8.66 5.38 -5.23
N LEU A 143 9.37 4.62 -4.37
CA LEU A 143 10.84 4.69 -4.25
C LEU A 143 11.60 4.31 -5.52
N PRO A 144 11.25 3.25 -6.27
CA PRO A 144 11.97 2.87 -7.49
C PRO A 144 12.03 4.01 -8.51
N LEU A 145 10.96 4.79 -8.66
CA LEU A 145 10.90 5.93 -9.59
C LEU A 145 11.76 7.13 -9.16
N LEU A 146 12.23 7.16 -7.90
CA LEU A 146 13.17 8.20 -7.46
C LEU A 146 14.56 8.01 -8.07
N PHE A 147 14.95 6.75 -8.27
CA PHE A 147 16.26 6.35 -8.79
C PHE A 147 16.21 5.95 -10.26
N MET A 148 15.11 5.36 -10.71
CA MET A 148 14.91 4.87 -12.06
C MET A 148 13.91 5.78 -12.78
N GLY A 149 14.25 6.26 -13.98
CA GLY A 149 13.36 7.16 -14.74
C GLY A 149 12.12 6.47 -15.31
N LYS A 150 12.14 5.13 -15.43
CA LYS A 150 11.06 4.29 -15.95
C LYS A 150 11.05 2.93 -15.25
N VAL A 151 9.88 2.38 -15.01
CA VAL A 151 9.69 0.96 -14.65
C VAL A 151 9.28 0.21 -15.91
N SER A 152 9.80 -0.99 -16.13
CA SER A 152 9.40 -1.79 -17.29
C SER A 152 8.01 -2.40 -17.10
N ASP A 153 7.30 -2.57 -18.21
CA ASP A 153 5.97 -3.18 -18.28
C ASP A 153 5.94 -4.55 -17.57
N LEU A 154 6.99 -5.36 -17.74
CA LEU A 154 7.16 -6.64 -17.03
C LEU A 154 7.04 -6.50 -15.50
N TRP A 155 7.70 -5.51 -14.91
CA TRP A 155 7.67 -5.30 -13.46
C TRP A 155 6.32 -4.73 -13.00
N LEU A 156 5.71 -3.85 -13.79
CA LEU A 156 4.37 -3.34 -13.52
C LEU A 156 3.36 -4.48 -13.51
N GLY A 157 3.33 -5.29 -14.57
CA GLY A 157 2.41 -6.41 -14.66
C GLY A 157 2.67 -7.50 -13.63
N LEU A 158 3.93 -7.82 -13.33
CA LEU A 158 4.26 -8.84 -12.32
C LEU A 158 3.87 -8.37 -10.91
N SER A 159 4.12 -7.10 -10.58
CA SER A 159 3.75 -6.55 -9.28
C SER A 159 2.23 -6.55 -9.07
N ASN A 160 1.45 -6.16 -10.08
CA ASN A 160 -0.01 -6.27 -10.07
C ASN A 160 -0.51 -7.72 -9.97
N ALA A 161 0.09 -8.66 -10.70
CA ALA A 161 -0.28 -10.08 -10.64
C ALA A 161 0.01 -10.69 -9.26
N ILE A 162 1.15 -10.35 -8.64
CA ILE A 162 1.51 -10.81 -7.30
C ILE A 162 0.54 -10.26 -6.26
N ALA A 163 0.24 -8.95 -6.33
CA ALA A 163 -0.73 -8.31 -5.44
C ALA A 163 -2.12 -8.95 -5.58
N ALA A 164 -2.57 -9.21 -6.80
CA ALA A 164 -3.83 -9.91 -7.07
C ALA A 164 -3.88 -11.28 -6.39
N GLY A 165 -2.84 -12.11 -6.55
CA GLY A 165 -2.83 -13.43 -5.93
C GLY A 165 -2.84 -13.38 -4.39
N MET A 166 -2.08 -12.47 -3.79
CA MET A 166 -2.09 -12.26 -2.34
C MET A 166 -3.45 -11.76 -1.84
N MET A 167 -4.09 -10.82 -2.53
CA MET A 167 -5.41 -10.31 -2.16
C MET A 167 -6.52 -11.35 -2.30
N LEU A 168 -6.47 -12.24 -3.30
CA LEU A 168 -7.40 -13.37 -3.40
C LEU A 168 -7.22 -14.34 -2.23
N SER A 169 -5.97 -14.65 -1.87
CA SER A 169 -5.67 -15.52 -0.72
C SER A 169 -6.17 -14.91 0.60
N ALA A 170 -5.94 -13.60 0.80
CA ALA A 170 -6.45 -12.84 1.93
C ALA A 170 -7.99 -12.82 1.97
N SER A 171 -8.64 -12.59 0.83
CA SER A 171 -10.11 -12.57 0.72
C SER A 171 -10.74 -13.91 1.08
N PHE A 172 -10.17 -15.01 0.56
CA PHE A 172 -10.59 -16.36 0.95
C PHE A 172 -10.45 -16.58 2.46
N SER A 173 -9.38 -16.06 3.05
CA SER A 173 -9.11 -16.20 4.48
C SER A 173 -10.08 -15.44 5.38
N LEU A 174 -10.47 -14.24 4.96
CA LEU A 174 -11.52 -13.47 5.64
C LEU A 174 -12.88 -14.16 5.55
N MET A 175 -13.21 -14.73 4.39
CA MET A 175 -14.46 -15.48 4.21
C MET A 175 -14.49 -16.74 5.08
N GLU A 176 -13.40 -17.52 5.08
CA GLU A 176 -13.27 -18.73 5.90
C GLU A 176 -13.41 -18.40 7.39
N GLU A 177 -12.67 -17.40 7.89
CA GLU A 177 -12.80 -16.95 9.28
C GLU A 177 -14.24 -16.55 9.58
N GLY A 178 -14.87 -15.77 8.69
CA GLY A 178 -16.20 -15.25 8.90
C GLY A 178 -17.28 -16.34 9.02
N VAL A 179 -17.12 -17.46 8.31
CA VAL A 179 -18.06 -18.60 8.36
C VAL A 179 -17.73 -19.59 9.48
N SER A 180 -16.48 -19.63 9.96
CA SER A 180 -16.04 -20.52 11.04
C SER A 180 -16.22 -19.94 12.45
N LEU A 181 -16.76 -18.71 12.57
CA LEU A 181 -17.10 -18.13 13.87
C LEU A 181 -18.10 -19.01 14.64
N GLU A 182 -17.90 -19.11 15.96
CA GLU A 182 -18.81 -19.80 16.86
C GLU A 182 -20.20 -19.15 16.84
N ALA A 183 -21.24 -20.00 16.98
CA ALA A 183 -22.62 -19.54 16.98
C ALA A 183 -22.86 -18.50 18.09
N ASP A 184 -23.24 -17.30 17.69
CA ASP A 184 -23.39 -16.15 18.59
C ASP A 184 -24.83 -15.88 19.04
N GLY A 185 -25.79 -16.68 18.55
CA GLY A 185 -27.22 -16.53 18.82
C GLY A 185 -27.82 -15.20 18.37
N SER A 186 -27.09 -14.42 17.56
CA SER A 186 -27.56 -13.12 17.13
C SER A 186 -28.57 -13.24 15.98
N SER A 187 -29.65 -12.47 16.10
CA SER A 187 -30.75 -12.46 15.13
C SER A 187 -30.85 -11.10 14.46
N LEU A 188 -31.26 -11.11 13.19
CA LEU A 188 -31.62 -9.91 12.46
C LEU A 188 -33.14 -9.87 12.34
N LEU A 189 -33.78 -8.83 12.88
CA LEU A 189 -35.24 -8.66 12.85
C LEU A 189 -36.02 -9.87 13.45
N GLY A 190 -35.43 -10.57 14.43
CA GLY A 190 -36.03 -11.73 15.06
C GLY A 190 -35.82 -13.07 14.33
N TYR A 191 -35.12 -13.07 13.19
CA TYR A 191 -34.73 -14.30 12.48
C TYR A 191 -33.28 -14.63 12.78
N ASP A 192 -33.01 -15.89 13.12
CA ASP A 192 -31.64 -16.38 13.26
C ASP A 192 -30.99 -16.47 11.87
N VAL A 193 -29.90 -15.72 11.69
CA VAL A 193 -29.19 -15.63 10.42
C VAL A 193 -27.83 -16.27 10.62
N GLY A 194 -27.57 -17.40 9.98
CA GLY A 194 -26.28 -18.08 10.08
C GLY A 194 -25.12 -17.25 9.51
N HIS A 195 -23.91 -17.47 10.04
CA HIS A 195 -22.70 -16.75 9.64
C HIS A 195 -22.43 -16.78 8.13
N HIS A 196 -22.74 -17.89 7.45
CA HIS A 196 -22.63 -18.01 5.99
C HIS A 196 -23.47 -16.97 5.23
N VAL A 197 -24.71 -16.72 5.66
CA VAL A 197 -25.57 -15.69 5.07
C VAL A 197 -25.02 -14.30 5.37
N ARG A 198 -24.53 -14.06 6.59
CA ARG A 198 -23.95 -12.77 6.98
C ARG A 198 -22.69 -12.44 6.19
N VAL A 199 -21.80 -13.42 6.00
CA VAL A 199 -20.59 -13.29 5.18
C VAL A 199 -20.96 -13.06 3.71
N ALA A 200 -21.90 -13.84 3.15
CA ALA A 200 -22.34 -13.65 1.77
C ALA A 200 -22.99 -12.27 1.55
N GLY A 201 -23.84 -11.84 2.48
CA GLY A 201 -24.44 -10.50 2.47
C GLY A 201 -23.38 -9.40 2.57
N GLY A 202 -22.43 -9.55 3.49
CA GLY A 202 -21.26 -8.68 3.61
C GLY A 202 -20.46 -8.61 2.30
N PHE A 203 -20.15 -9.75 1.70
CA PHE A 203 -19.41 -9.86 0.45
C PHE A 203 -20.07 -9.06 -0.68
N LEU A 204 -21.38 -9.24 -0.87
CA LEU A 204 -22.13 -8.48 -1.87
C LEU A 204 -22.17 -6.98 -1.55
N LEU A 205 -22.30 -6.60 -0.28
CA LEU A 205 -22.24 -5.21 0.16
C LEU A 205 -20.87 -4.58 -0.11
N GLY A 206 -19.78 -5.32 0.12
CA GLY A 206 -18.42 -4.89 -0.18
C GLY A 206 -18.19 -4.65 -1.67
N MET A 207 -18.57 -5.62 -2.51
CA MET A 207 -18.52 -5.44 -3.97
C MET A 207 -19.34 -4.23 -4.42
N SER A 208 -20.57 -4.12 -3.92
CA SER A 208 -21.48 -3.02 -4.26
C SER A 208 -20.93 -1.68 -3.82
N PHE A 209 -20.27 -1.63 -2.66
CA PHE A 209 -19.61 -0.43 -2.16
C PHE A 209 -18.52 0.05 -3.13
N VAL A 210 -17.60 -0.84 -3.54
CA VAL A 210 -16.53 -0.47 -4.49
C VAL A 210 -17.09 -0.03 -5.84
N ILE A 211 -18.13 -0.71 -6.34
CA ILE A 211 -18.81 -0.33 -7.59
C ILE A 211 -19.45 1.05 -7.45
N ALA A 212 -20.16 1.29 -6.35
CA ALA A 212 -20.87 2.54 -6.11
C ALA A 212 -19.91 3.72 -5.94
N THR A 213 -18.83 3.55 -5.16
CA THR A 213 -17.83 4.60 -4.97
C THR A 213 -17.11 4.92 -6.29
N LYS A 214 -16.74 3.91 -7.07
CA LYS A 214 -16.14 4.11 -8.39
C LYS A 214 -17.05 4.87 -9.35
N ARG A 215 -18.30 4.44 -9.48
CA ARG A 215 -19.31 5.14 -10.32
C ARG A 215 -19.57 6.56 -9.84
N TRP A 216 -19.65 6.76 -8.53
CA TRP A 216 -19.85 8.08 -7.95
C TRP A 216 -18.69 9.00 -8.29
N VAL A 217 -17.44 8.53 -8.17
CA VAL A 217 -16.26 9.32 -8.58
C VAL A 217 -16.31 9.64 -10.08
N GLU A 218 -16.52 8.65 -10.94
CA GLU A 218 -16.53 8.83 -12.41
C GLU A 218 -17.58 9.87 -12.85
N GLN A 219 -18.75 9.89 -12.20
CA GLN A 219 -19.79 10.88 -12.47
C GLN A 219 -19.42 12.31 -12.04
N HIS A 220 -18.51 12.45 -11.08
CA HIS A 220 -18.05 13.73 -10.56
C HIS A 220 -16.68 14.14 -11.12
N GLU A 221 -16.14 13.42 -12.11
CA GLU A 221 -14.93 13.82 -12.85
C GLU A 221 -15.11 15.16 -13.58
N GLU A 222 -16.36 15.52 -13.95
CA GLU A 222 -16.71 16.82 -14.53
C GLU A 222 -17.11 17.90 -13.52
N LEU A 223 -17.03 17.65 -12.20
CA LEU A 223 -17.18 18.73 -11.23
C LEU A 223 -16.02 19.71 -11.43
N LYS A 224 -16.31 20.77 -12.20
CA LYS A 224 -15.59 22.03 -12.25
C LYS A 224 -15.48 22.53 -10.82
N PHE A 225 -14.43 22.11 -10.11
CA PHE A 225 -13.91 22.83 -8.96
C PHE A 225 -13.69 24.26 -9.45
N GLY A 226 -14.55 25.16 -8.98
CA GLY A 226 -14.70 26.51 -9.53
C GLY A 226 -13.37 27.18 -9.79
N GLU A 227 -13.22 27.72 -11.00
CA GLU A 227 -12.20 28.70 -11.40
C GLU A 227 -10.72 28.42 -11.08
N LEU A 228 -10.33 27.21 -10.66
CA LEU A 228 -8.93 26.84 -10.54
C LEU A 228 -8.42 26.33 -11.89
N LYS A 229 -7.69 27.21 -12.59
CA LYS A 229 -7.01 26.94 -13.87
C LYS A 229 -6.15 25.67 -13.79
N GLY A 230 -6.57 24.62 -14.50
CA GLY A 230 -5.70 23.51 -14.90
C GLY A 230 -6.42 22.16 -14.94
N LYS A 231 -6.64 21.62 -16.15
CA LYS A 231 -7.20 20.25 -16.36
C LYS A 231 -6.39 19.15 -15.65
N ASP A 232 -5.13 19.41 -15.33
CA ASP A 232 -4.25 18.47 -14.63
C ASP A 232 -4.50 18.43 -13.11
N LEU A 233 -4.99 19.51 -12.51
CA LEU A 233 -5.22 19.59 -11.06
C LEU A 233 -6.48 18.80 -10.66
N SER A 234 -7.57 18.91 -11.43
CA SER A 234 -8.80 18.14 -11.21
C SER A 234 -8.56 16.63 -11.24
N LYS A 235 -7.69 16.16 -12.16
CA LYS A 235 -7.34 14.73 -12.26
C LYS A 235 -6.53 14.23 -11.06
N VAL A 236 -5.64 15.04 -10.52
CA VAL A 236 -4.88 14.71 -9.30
C VAL A 236 -5.82 14.61 -8.09
N PHE A 237 -6.74 15.57 -7.92
CA PHE A 237 -7.72 15.52 -6.85
C PHE A 237 -8.65 14.30 -6.96
N LEU A 238 -9.11 13.98 -8.17
CA LEU A 238 -9.94 12.79 -8.40
C LEU A 238 -9.20 11.50 -8.05
N MET A 239 -7.95 11.37 -8.49
CA MET A 239 -7.09 10.24 -8.13
C MET A 239 -6.92 10.14 -6.62
N ILE A 240 -6.61 11.25 -5.92
CA ILE A 240 -6.47 11.25 -4.46
C ILE A 240 -7.77 10.79 -3.81
N ALA A 241 -8.93 11.29 -4.26
CA ALA A 241 -10.23 10.92 -3.70
C ALA A 241 -10.54 9.42 -3.89
N VAL A 242 -10.30 8.87 -5.08
CA VAL A 242 -10.49 7.44 -5.38
C VAL A 242 -9.59 6.58 -4.49
N MET A 243 -8.29 6.87 -4.48
CA MET A 243 -7.33 6.07 -3.70
C MET A 243 -7.61 6.18 -2.20
N THR A 244 -8.06 7.35 -1.72
CA THR A 244 -8.50 7.53 -0.33
C THR A 244 -9.70 6.64 0.01
N LEU A 245 -10.72 6.58 -0.86
CA LEU A 245 -11.89 5.70 -0.67
C LEU A 245 -11.51 4.22 -0.77
N HIS A 246 -10.53 3.89 -1.60
CA HIS A 246 -9.97 2.55 -1.69
C HIS A 246 -9.32 2.13 -0.35
N SER A 247 -8.38 2.94 0.13
CA SER A 247 -7.69 2.75 1.40
C SER A 247 -8.62 2.76 2.62
N PHE A 248 -9.77 3.43 2.53
CA PHE A 248 -10.82 3.34 3.54
C PHE A 248 -11.36 1.89 3.66
N SER A 249 -11.64 1.24 2.53
CA SER A 249 -12.13 -0.15 2.51
C SER A 249 -11.08 -1.16 2.99
N GLU A 250 -9.80 -0.88 2.76
CA GLU A 250 -8.70 -1.70 3.26
C GLU A 250 -8.51 -1.54 4.77
N GLY A 251 -8.65 -0.31 5.28
CA GLY A 251 -8.70 -0.03 6.71
C GLY A 251 -9.81 -0.80 7.42
N LEU A 252 -11.00 -0.89 6.80
CA LEU A 252 -12.08 -1.76 7.27
C LEU A 252 -11.61 -3.21 7.36
N GLY A 253 -10.98 -3.73 6.30
CA GLY A 253 -10.42 -5.09 6.26
C GLY A 253 -9.43 -5.38 7.37
N ILE A 254 -8.48 -4.47 7.62
CA ILE A 254 -7.51 -4.59 8.72
C ILE A 254 -8.25 -4.63 10.06
N GLY A 255 -9.17 -3.70 10.30
CA GLY A 255 -9.91 -3.60 11.55
C GLY A 255 -10.71 -4.87 11.88
N VAL A 256 -11.45 -5.43 10.92
CA VAL A 256 -12.23 -6.65 11.13
C VAL A 256 -11.36 -7.89 11.27
N ALA A 257 -10.24 -7.97 10.54
CA ALA A 257 -9.32 -9.11 10.58
C ALA A 257 -8.63 -9.30 11.93
N PHE A 258 -8.44 -8.20 12.68
CA PHE A 258 -7.88 -8.26 14.04
C PHE A 258 -8.89 -8.71 15.11
N THR A 259 -10.14 -8.98 14.75
CA THR A 259 -11.16 -9.47 15.68
C THR A 259 -11.24 -11.00 15.70
N GLY A 260 -11.89 -11.56 16.73
CA GLY A 260 -12.05 -13.01 16.86
C GLY A 260 -10.92 -13.67 17.65
N ARG A 261 -10.98 -15.01 17.73
CA ARG A 261 -10.04 -15.82 18.51
C ARG A 261 -8.64 -15.80 17.89
N ASP A 262 -8.58 -15.92 16.56
CA ASP A 262 -7.32 -15.96 15.80
C ASP A 262 -6.96 -14.60 15.18
N GLY A 263 -7.61 -13.53 15.63
CA GLY A 263 -7.51 -12.19 15.04
C GLY A 263 -6.08 -11.64 15.03
N ALA A 264 -5.21 -12.05 15.95
CA ALA A 264 -3.80 -11.67 15.91
C ALA A 264 -3.09 -12.17 14.64
N HIS A 265 -3.28 -13.45 14.30
CA HIS A 265 -2.60 -14.08 13.18
C HIS A 265 -3.28 -13.73 11.86
N LEU A 266 -4.61 -13.74 11.83
CA LEU A 266 -5.37 -13.31 10.66
C LEU A 266 -5.10 -11.84 10.35
N GLY A 267 -5.20 -10.94 11.34
CA GLY A 267 -4.91 -9.52 11.16
C GLY A 267 -3.49 -9.28 10.62
N ALA A 268 -2.48 -9.95 11.17
CA ALA A 268 -1.11 -9.84 10.66
C ALA A 268 -0.97 -10.34 9.21
N PHE A 269 -1.59 -11.46 8.85
CA PHE A 269 -1.58 -11.99 7.49
C PHE A 269 -2.30 -11.06 6.48
N ILE A 270 -3.46 -10.53 6.86
CA ILE A 270 -4.25 -9.60 6.03
C ILE A 270 -3.47 -8.30 5.83
N THR A 271 -2.91 -7.71 6.89
CA THR A 271 -2.06 -6.52 6.75
C THR A 271 -0.82 -6.79 5.90
N ALA A 272 -0.17 -7.94 6.03
CA ALA A 272 0.98 -8.29 5.19
C ALA A 272 0.59 -8.37 3.70
N SER A 273 -0.57 -8.96 3.41
CA SER A 273 -1.11 -9.07 2.06
C SER A 273 -1.44 -7.70 1.48
N LEU A 274 -2.06 -6.82 2.26
CA LEU A 274 -2.33 -5.43 1.87
C LEU A 274 -1.03 -4.64 1.68
N ALA A 275 -0.04 -4.78 2.57
CA ALA A 275 1.24 -4.10 2.40
C ALA A 275 1.95 -4.48 1.09
N MET A 276 1.78 -5.72 0.62
CA MET A 276 2.28 -6.14 -0.69
C MET A 276 1.48 -5.57 -1.86
N HIS A 277 0.18 -5.32 -1.70
CA HIS A 277 -0.67 -4.65 -2.70
C HIS A 277 -0.40 -3.14 -2.80
N ASN A 278 -0.17 -2.51 -1.66
CA ASN A 278 0.07 -1.08 -1.55
C ASN A 278 1.36 -0.64 -2.27
N VAL A 279 2.35 -1.54 -2.43
CA VAL A 279 3.58 -1.24 -3.20
C VAL A 279 3.26 -0.96 -4.69
N PRO A 280 2.60 -1.86 -5.44
CA PRO A 280 2.07 -1.54 -6.77
C PRO A 280 1.16 -0.30 -6.81
N GLU A 281 0.27 -0.14 -5.82
CA GLU A 281 -0.63 1.03 -5.74
C GLU A 281 0.15 2.34 -5.65
N GLY A 282 1.14 2.40 -4.76
CA GLY A 282 2.00 3.56 -4.59
C GLY A 282 2.85 3.87 -5.83
N LEU A 283 3.26 2.83 -6.56
CA LEU A 283 3.89 3.01 -7.86
C LEU A 283 2.92 3.62 -8.89
N ALA A 284 1.66 3.17 -8.92
CA ALA A 284 0.63 3.73 -9.79
C ALA A 284 0.35 5.21 -9.47
N VAL A 285 0.23 5.56 -8.17
CA VAL A 285 0.11 6.96 -7.72
C VAL A 285 1.32 7.78 -8.18
N ALA A 286 2.53 7.25 -8.04
CA ALA A 286 3.74 7.94 -8.45
C ALA A 286 3.82 8.19 -9.97
N LEU A 287 3.39 7.23 -10.79
CA LEU A 287 3.30 7.37 -12.25
C LEU A 287 2.29 8.44 -12.69
N VAL A 288 1.29 8.75 -11.86
CA VAL A 288 0.34 9.84 -12.12
C VAL A 288 0.91 11.20 -11.69
N LEU A 289 1.56 11.27 -10.53
CA LEU A 289 2.00 12.54 -9.93
C LEU A 289 3.29 13.09 -10.56
N LEU A 290 4.27 12.23 -10.88
CA LEU A 290 5.58 12.67 -11.39
C LEU A 290 5.50 13.41 -12.74
N PRO A 291 4.77 12.91 -13.77
CA PRO A 291 4.65 13.61 -15.05
C PRO A 291 3.94 14.97 -14.95
N ARG A 292 3.20 15.20 -13.85
CA ARG A 292 2.48 16.44 -13.57
C ARG A 292 3.30 17.47 -12.80
N GLY A 293 4.60 17.24 -12.67
CA GLY A 293 5.54 18.20 -12.07
C GLY A 293 5.66 18.11 -10.55
N MET A 294 5.07 17.10 -9.90
CA MET A 294 5.27 16.88 -8.48
C MET A 294 6.72 16.43 -8.21
N SER A 295 7.33 16.96 -7.14
CA SER A 295 8.67 16.55 -6.78
C SER A 295 8.71 15.06 -6.40
N LYS A 296 9.85 14.40 -6.65
CA LYS A 296 10.14 13.01 -6.29
C LYS A 296 9.78 12.72 -4.83
N PHE A 297 10.26 13.56 -3.91
CA PHE A 297 10.01 13.37 -2.48
C PHE A 297 8.54 13.62 -2.09
N SER A 298 7.93 14.68 -2.65
CA SER A 298 6.49 14.94 -2.43
C SER A 298 5.63 13.78 -2.92
N THR A 299 6.01 13.13 -4.02
CA THR A 299 5.28 11.98 -4.56
C THR A 299 5.23 10.82 -3.58
N VAL A 300 6.34 10.51 -2.89
CA VAL A 300 6.37 9.49 -1.82
C VAL A 300 5.42 9.86 -0.69
N LEU A 301 5.47 11.12 -0.22
CA LEU A 301 4.61 11.57 0.86
C LEU A 301 3.13 11.54 0.48
N TRP A 302 2.79 11.95 -0.74
CA TRP A 302 1.42 11.90 -1.25
C TRP A 302 0.92 10.46 -1.43
N SER A 303 1.80 9.53 -1.80
CA SER A 303 1.47 8.09 -1.87
C SER A 303 1.17 7.51 -0.49
N ILE A 304 1.89 7.91 0.55
CA ILE A 304 1.55 7.52 1.94
C ILE A 304 0.22 8.18 2.36
N PHE A 305 0.02 9.44 1.97
CA PHE A 305 -1.16 10.21 2.35
C PHE A 305 -2.46 9.59 1.83
N THR A 306 -2.47 9.08 0.60
CA THR A 306 -3.64 8.38 0.04
C THR A 306 -4.04 7.16 0.86
N SER A 307 -3.09 6.52 1.55
CA SER A 307 -3.33 5.34 2.39
C SER A 307 -3.49 5.62 3.89
N MET A 308 -3.44 6.89 4.32
CA MET A 308 -3.74 7.30 5.69
C MET A 308 -5.10 6.83 6.25
N PRO A 309 -6.15 6.64 5.43
CA PRO A 309 -7.39 6.05 5.94
C PRO A 309 -7.21 4.66 6.57
N GLN A 310 -6.25 3.84 6.11
CA GLN A 310 -6.03 2.49 6.61
C GLN A 310 -5.88 2.44 8.16
N PRO A 311 -4.88 3.11 8.78
CA PRO A 311 -4.74 3.13 10.25
C PRO A 311 -5.88 3.83 10.97
N LEU A 312 -6.46 4.87 10.36
CA LEU A 312 -7.50 5.68 10.98
C LEU A 312 -8.84 4.95 11.06
N ILE A 313 -9.16 4.14 10.07
CA ILE A 313 -10.41 3.38 9.96
C ILE A 313 -10.29 2.01 10.64
N ALA A 314 -9.11 1.38 10.60
CA ALA A 314 -8.91 0.08 11.23
C ALA A 314 -9.25 0.08 12.73
N VAL A 315 -8.90 1.15 13.46
CA VAL A 315 -9.17 1.28 14.89
C VAL A 315 -10.67 1.29 15.25
N PRO A 316 -11.49 2.24 14.75
CA PRO A 316 -12.91 2.27 15.07
C PRO A 316 -13.64 1.01 14.59
N VAL A 317 -13.23 0.44 13.45
CA VAL A 317 -13.80 -0.81 12.93
C VAL A 317 -13.47 -2.00 13.83
N PHE A 318 -12.22 -2.13 14.27
CA PHE A 318 -11.82 -3.15 15.24
C PHE A 318 -12.62 -3.02 16.55
N MET A 319 -12.75 -1.80 17.06
CA MET A 319 -13.55 -1.53 18.26
C MET A 319 -15.01 -1.93 18.05
N PHE A 320 -15.60 -1.59 16.91
CA PHE A 320 -16.98 -1.94 16.59
C PHE A 320 -17.18 -3.45 16.43
N ALA A 321 -16.41 -4.11 15.56
CA ALA A 321 -16.54 -5.54 15.27
C ALA A 321 -16.17 -6.46 16.46
N ARG A 322 -15.40 -5.94 17.42
CA ARG A 322 -15.17 -6.64 18.71
C ARG A 322 -16.45 -6.71 19.54
N HIS A 323 -17.24 -5.64 19.61
CA HIS A 323 -18.45 -5.58 20.45
C HIS A 323 -19.69 -6.12 19.76
N PHE A 324 -19.81 -5.90 18.45
CA PHE A 324 -21.00 -6.28 17.69
C PHE A 324 -20.76 -7.53 16.84
N VAL A 325 -20.95 -8.71 17.44
CA VAL A 325 -20.62 -10.01 16.83
C VAL A 325 -21.38 -10.28 15.53
N PHE A 326 -22.65 -9.84 15.45
CA PHE A 326 -23.44 -9.92 14.21
C PHE A 326 -22.72 -9.25 13.03
N TRP A 327 -22.26 -8.01 13.25
CA TRP A 327 -21.61 -7.20 12.24
C TRP A 327 -20.17 -7.64 11.96
N ARG A 328 -19.56 -8.48 12.81
CA ARG A 328 -18.24 -9.04 12.57
C ARG A 328 -18.21 -9.91 11.31
N SER A 329 -19.12 -10.88 11.20
CA SER A 329 -19.22 -11.74 10.00
C SER A 329 -19.54 -10.94 8.74
N VAL A 330 -20.44 -9.95 8.86
CA VAL A 330 -20.75 -9.03 7.76
C VAL A 330 -19.52 -8.24 7.34
N GLY A 331 -18.75 -7.73 8.31
CA GLY A 331 -17.53 -6.96 8.07
C GLY A 331 -16.42 -7.78 7.40
N LEU A 332 -16.20 -9.02 7.85
CA LEU A 332 -15.26 -9.96 7.21
C LEU A 332 -15.66 -10.25 5.75
N GLY A 333 -16.96 -10.51 5.53
CA GLY A 333 -17.52 -10.65 4.18
C GLY A 333 -17.32 -9.38 3.34
N PHE A 334 -17.63 -8.22 3.88
CA PHE A 334 -17.49 -6.91 3.22
C PHE A 334 -16.06 -6.64 2.77
N ALA A 335 -15.08 -6.90 3.64
CA ALA A 335 -13.68 -6.76 3.31
C ALA A 335 -13.29 -7.71 2.15
N ALA A 336 -13.67 -8.99 2.25
CA ALA A 336 -13.40 -9.96 1.19
C ALA A 336 -14.04 -9.59 -0.16
N GLY A 337 -15.30 -9.16 -0.15
CA GLY A 337 -16.01 -8.76 -1.37
C GLY A 337 -15.41 -7.53 -2.05
N SER A 338 -15.01 -6.55 -1.25
CA SER A 338 -14.32 -5.35 -1.76
C SER A 338 -12.98 -5.73 -2.40
N MET A 339 -12.16 -6.53 -1.71
CA MET A 339 -10.86 -6.99 -2.21
C MET A 339 -10.96 -7.86 -3.45
N VAL A 340 -11.94 -8.77 -3.54
CA VAL A 340 -12.16 -9.59 -4.73
C VAL A 340 -12.53 -8.73 -5.94
N TRP A 341 -13.43 -7.75 -5.78
CA TRP A 341 -13.80 -6.87 -6.89
C TRP A 341 -12.59 -6.12 -7.44
N VAL A 342 -11.84 -5.45 -6.56
CA VAL A 342 -10.59 -4.75 -6.92
C VAL A 342 -9.63 -5.69 -7.62
N THR A 343 -9.43 -6.88 -7.06
CA THR A 343 -8.47 -7.83 -7.61
C THR A 343 -8.83 -8.24 -9.04
N CYS A 344 -10.09 -8.61 -9.28
CA CYS A 344 -10.52 -9.09 -10.59
C CYS A 344 -10.54 -7.98 -11.64
N PHE A 345 -11.08 -6.81 -11.29
CA PHE A 345 -11.39 -5.76 -12.27
C PHE A 345 -10.33 -4.66 -12.36
N GLU A 346 -9.37 -4.61 -11.44
CA GLU A 346 -8.30 -3.62 -11.44
C GLU A 346 -6.94 -4.33 -11.55
N LEU A 347 -6.56 -5.14 -10.55
CA LEU A 347 -5.21 -5.72 -10.54
C LEU A 347 -4.94 -6.73 -11.65
N ILE A 348 -5.82 -7.72 -11.81
CA ILE A 348 -5.67 -8.72 -12.88
C ILE A 348 -5.84 -8.02 -14.24
N ALA A 349 -6.80 -7.10 -14.35
CA ALA A 349 -7.08 -6.35 -15.57
C ALA A 349 -5.89 -5.46 -16.00
N ASP A 350 -5.16 -4.88 -15.05
CA ASP A 350 -3.96 -4.11 -15.33
C ASP A 350 -2.76 -5.02 -15.59
N ALA A 351 -2.63 -6.14 -14.88
CA ALA A 351 -1.56 -7.09 -15.14
C ALA A 351 -1.59 -7.69 -16.56
N ILE A 352 -2.78 -7.98 -17.11
CA ILE A 352 -2.92 -8.48 -18.49
C ILE A 352 -2.65 -7.43 -19.58
N LYS A 353 -2.60 -6.13 -19.23
CA LYS A 353 -2.19 -5.09 -20.19
C LYS A 353 -0.68 -5.13 -20.42
N GLU A 354 0.07 -5.46 -19.37
CA GLU A 354 1.53 -5.43 -19.36
C GLU A 354 2.17 -6.83 -19.56
N LEU A 355 1.42 -7.91 -19.32
CA LEU A 355 1.86 -9.30 -19.47
C LEU A 355 0.92 -10.12 -20.36
N SER A 356 1.44 -11.24 -20.87
CA SER A 356 0.57 -12.27 -21.48
C SER A 356 -0.37 -12.87 -20.43
N VAL A 357 -1.59 -13.22 -20.86
CA VAL A 357 -2.61 -13.86 -19.99
C VAL A 357 -2.05 -15.10 -19.26
N ALA A 358 -1.23 -15.91 -19.93
CA ALA A 358 -0.62 -17.09 -19.32
C ALA A 358 0.35 -16.72 -18.19
N ALA A 359 1.22 -15.72 -18.41
CA ALA A 359 2.13 -15.24 -17.39
C ALA A 359 1.36 -14.65 -16.19
N THR A 360 0.34 -13.83 -16.45
CA THR A 360 -0.53 -13.27 -15.39
C THR A 360 -1.20 -14.38 -14.59
N ALA A 361 -1.80 -15.37 -15.25
CA ALA A 361 -2.48 -16.47 -14.57
C ALA A 361 -1.52 -17.31 -13.71
N VAL A 362 -0.33 -17.62 -14.21
CA VAL A 362 0.70 -18.35 -13.46
C VAL A 362 1.17 -17.54 -12.25
N SER A 363 1.47 -16.25 -12.43
CA SER A 363 1.89 -15.38 -11.34
C SER A 363 0.81 -15.23 -10.26
N VAL A 364 -0.45 -15.00 -10.65
CA VAL A 364 -1.59 -14.94 -9.71
C VAL A 364 -1.73 -16.26 -8.97
N ALA A 365 -1.74 -17.40 -9.68
CA ALA A 365 -1.88 -18.72 -9.05
C ALA A 365 -0.73 -19.03 -8.08
N ALA A 366 0.51 -18.76 -8.48
CA ALA A 366 1.69 -18.93 -7.61
C ALA A 366 1.58 -18.05 -6.35
N SER A 367 1.13 -16.81 -6.49
CA SER A 367 0.90 -15.91 -5.36
C SER A 367 -0.26 -16.31 -4.46
N VAL A 368 -1.35 -16.88 -5.00
CA VAL A 368 -2.43 -17.47 -4.18
C VAL A 368 -1.90 -18.62 -3.34
N VAL A 369 -1.14 -19.52 -3.95
CA VAL A 369 -0.51 -20.66 -3.25
C VAL A 369 0.46 -20.15 -2.18
N ALA A 370 1.32 -19.19 -2.52
CA ALA A 370 2.25 -18.58 -1.57
C ALA A 370 1.49 -17.94 -0.39
N GLY A 371 0.43 -17.17 -0.66
CA GLY A 371 -0.41 -16.58 0.37
C GLY A 371 -1.05 -17.63 1.28
N HIS A 372 -1.54 -18.73 0.72
CA HIS A 372 -2.14 -19.81 1.50
C HIS A 372 -1.10 -20.53 2.38
N LEU A 373 0.11 -20.75 1.85
CA LEU A 373 1.22 -21.29 2.62
C LEU A 373 1.64 -20.33 3.75
N ILE A 374 1.78 -19.04 3.46
CA ILE A 374 2.11 -18.02 4.46
C ILE A 374 1.06 -18.04 5.57
N ARG A 375 -0.23 -18.07 5.22
CA ARG A 375 -1.30 -18.20 6.22
C ARG A 375 -1.14 -19.47 7.05
N HIS A 376 -0.90 -20.61 6.42
CA HIS A 376 -0.75 -21.87 7.15
C HIS A 376 0.40 -21.80 8.17
N TYR A 377 1.53 -21.17 7.83
CA TYR A 377 2.65 -20.99 8.76
C TYR A 377 2.44 -19.88 9.79
N VAL A 378 1.67 -18.83 9.45
CA VAL A 378 1.44 -17.69 10.33
C VAL A 378 0.31 -17.96 11.32
N VAL A 379 -0.73 -18.70 10.93
CA VAL A 379 -1.98 -18.88 11.70
C VAL A 379 -1.98 -20.17 12.54
N ARG A 380 -1.18 -21.19 12.19
CA ARG A 380 -1.32 -22.55 12.77
C ARG A 380 -0.26 -22.92 13.83
N ASP A 381 0.21 -21.96 14.62
CA ASP A 381 1.19 -22.20 15.70
C ASP A 381 0.53 -22.43 17.08
N ASP A 382 -0.61 -23.15 17.13
CA ASP A 382 -1.24 -23.67 18.35
C ASP A 382 -1.39 -25.21 18.33
#